data_AF-A0AAP0EZ01-F1
#
_entry.id   AF-A0AAP0EZ01-F1
#
_cell.length_a   1.000
_cell.length_b   1.000
_cell.length_c   1.000
_cell.angle_alpha   90.00
_cell.angle_beta   90.00
_cell.angle_gamma   90.00
#
_symmetry.space_group_name_H-M   'P 1'
#
loop_
_entity.id
_entity.type
_entity.pdbx_description
1 polymer ?
#
loop_
_entity_poly.entity_id
_entity_poly.type
_entity_poly.pdbx_seq_one_letter_code
_entity_poly.pdbx_strand_id
1 'polypeptide(L)'
;MFMKHRELHPSHFRARRMTKVFKRWMIPEGYCWKSVPPHHKDQYWRQWKVFFRWDDAIPEDLVRAAYDRLAGTRYTALMHKLKKSRVQPVFVTDEAWRRYLQSWESEDFQARSRQATRE
;
A
#
# COMPACT_ATOMS: atom_id res chain seq x y z
N MET A 1 -16.02 8.42 -15.76
CA MET A 1 -14.81 7.57 -15.62
C MET A 1 -15.28 6.13 -15.66
N PHE A 2 -14.96 5.38 -16.72
CA PHE A 2 -15.53 4.05 -16.96
C PHE A 2 -14.57 2.94 -16.50
N MET A 3 -15.01 2.08 -15.58
CA MET A 3 -14.46 0.73 -15.45
C MET A 3 -14.97 -0.09 -16.63
N LYS A 4 -14.27 -0.08 -17.76
CA LYS A 4 -14.72 -0.84 -18.95
C LYS A 4 -14.50 -2.35 -18.88
N HIS A 5 -13.74 -2.85 -17.90
CA HIS A 5 -13.54 -4.28 -17.66
C HIS A 5 -13.31 -4.50 -16.16
N ARG A 6 -13.45 -5.74 -15.69
CA ARG A 6 -13.43 -6.23 -14.29
C ARG A 6 -12.15 -5.93 -13.47
N GLU A 7 -11.35 -4.96 -13.89
CA GLU A 7 -10.08 -4.57 -13.31
C GLU A 7 -9.96 -3.04 -13.21
N LEU A 8 -9.45 -2.57 -12.07
CA LEU A 8 -8.96 -1.20 -11.93
C LEU A 8 -7.71 -1.03 -12.78
N HIS A 9 -7.88 -0.72 -14.07
CA HIS A 9 -6.76 -0.48 -14.97
C HIS A 9 -5.80 0.54 -14.33
N PRO A 10 -4.51 0.29 -14.17
CA PRO A 10 -3.62 1.22 -13.49
C PRO A 10 -3.29 2.40 -14.41
N SER A 11 -4.23 3.34 -14.60
CA SER A 11 -3.84 4.64 -15.17
C SER A 11 -2.84 5.29 -14.21
N HIS A 12 -1.79 5.92 -14.74
CA HIS A 12 -0.74 6.55 -13.93
C HIS A 12 -1.30 7.49 -12.84
N PHE A 13 -2.43 8.14 -13.13
CA PHE A 13 -3.15 8.99 -12.17
C PHE A 13 -3.67 8.21 -10.94
N ARG A 14 -4.26 7.02 -11.14
CA ARG A 14 -4.80 6.17 -10.07
C ARG A 14 -3.71 5.68 -9.12
N ALA A 15 -2.61 5.19 -9.68
CA ALA A 15 -1.47 4.72 -8.88
C ALA A 15 -0.82 5.85 -8.08
N ARG A 16 -0.64 7.04 -8.70
CA ARG A 16 -0.07 8.22 -8.01
C ARG A 16 -0.93 8.67 -6.84
N ARG A 17 -2.26 8.70 -6.99
CA ARG A 17 -3.19 9.09 -5.91
C ARG A 17 -3.16 8.09 -4.75
N MET A 18 -3.14 6.80 -5.04
CA MET A 18 -3.01 5.75 -4.03
C MET A 18 -1.72 5.89 -3.21
N THR A 19 -0.58 6.10 -3.86
CA THR A 19 0.69 6.36 -3.14
C THR A 19 0.62 7.62 -2.28
N LYS A 20 -0.05 8.69 -2.72
CA LYS A 20 -0.25 9.89 -1.91
C LYS A 20 -1.08 9.60 -0.65
N VAL A 21 -2.12 8.77 -0.77
CA VAL A 21 -2.93 8.34 0.38
C VAL A 21 -2.08 7.56 1.38
N PHE A 22 -1.24 6.62 0.93
CA PHE A 22 -0.34 5.87 1.82
C PHE A 22 0.61 6.78 2.59
N LYS A 23 1.31 7.66 1.87
CA LYS A 23 2.28 8.58 2.47
C LYS A 23 1.69 9.49 3.55
N ARG A 24 0.40 9.82 3.46
CA ARG A 24 -0.28 10.69 4.42
C ARG A 24 -0.58 10.00 5.76
N TRP A 25 -0.73 8.68 5.75
CA TRP A 25 -1.17 7.91 6.92
C TRP A 25 -0.21 6.77 7.25
N MET A 26 1.09 7.01 7.09
CA MET A 26 2.12 6.06 7.47
C MET A 26 2.08 5.84 8.99
N ILE A 27 2.13 4.57 9.40
CA ILE A 27 2.08 4.16 10.81
C ILE A 27 3.27 3.30 11.18
N PRO A 28 3.67 3.24 12.46
CA PRO A 28 4.84 2.47 12.88
C PRO A 28 4.77 0.96 12.59
N GLU A 29 3.57 0.37 12.57
CA GLU A 29 3.32 -1.02 12.23
C GLU A 29 3.36 -1.27 10.71
N GLY A 30 3.41 -0.21 9.90
CA GLY A 30 3.26 -0.24 8.45
C GLY A 30 4.50 -0.64 7.65
N TYR A 31 5.45 -1.38 8.24
CA TYR A 31 6.70 -1.76 7.58
C TYR A 31 6.50 -2.69 6.36
N CYS A 32 5.33 -3.33 6.22
CA CYS A 32 4.88 -4.01 5.01
C CYS A 32 3.34 -4.00 4.89
N TRP A 33 2.80 -4.30 3.70
CA TRP A 33 1.33 -4.29 3.50
C TRP A 33 0.58 -5.28 4.42
N LYS A 34 1.20 -6.43 4.72
CA LYS A 34 0.60 -7.45 5.59
C LYS A 34 0.53 -7.00 7.05
N SER A 35 1.46 -6.15 7.51
CA SER A 35 1.49 -5.67 8.89
C SER A 35 0.59 -4.46 9.15
N VAL A 36 0.10 -3.79 8.08
CA VAL A 36 -0.89 -2.71 8.23
C VAL A 36 -2.19 -3.30 8.82
N PRO A 37 -2.68 -2.78 9.96
CA PRO A 37 -3.93 -3.23 10.57
C PRO A 37 -5.14 -3.06 9.65
N PRO A 38 -6.18 -3.91 9.75
CA PRO A 38 -7.37 -3.82 8.90
C PRO A 38 -8.04 -2.44 8.91
N HIS A 39 -8.21 -1.83 10.09
CA HIS A 39 -8.82 -0.50 10.21
C HIS A 39 -8.03 0.60 9.47
N HIS A 40 -6.70 0.48 9.38
CA HIS A 40 -5.87 1.40 8.60
C HIS A 40 -5.99 1.14 7.09
N LYS A 41 -6.14 -0.13 6.67
CA LYS A 41 -6.46 -0.46 5.27
C LYS A 41 -7.80 0.14 4.85
N ASP A 42 -8.80 0.09 5.74
CA ASP A 42 -10.10 0.72 5.53
C ASP A 42 -10.00 2.24 5.44
N GLN A 43 -9.14 2.86 6.25
CA GLN A 43 -8.87 4.28 6.16
C GLN A 43 -8.23 4.64 4.81
N TYR A 44 -7.25 3.87 4.33
CA TYR A 44 -6.70 4.08 2.99
C TYR A 44 -7.76 3.95 1.90
N TRP A 45 -8.63 2.94 1.99
CA TRP A 45 -9.76 2.76 1.08
C TRP A 45 -10.71 3.95 1.10
N ARG A 46 -11.17 4.38 2.28
CA ARG A 46 -12.08 5.53 2.45
C ARG A 46 -11.49 6.81 1.85
N GLN A 47 -10.20 7.06 2.06
CA GLN A 47 -9.54 8.23 1.50
C GLN A 47 -9.36 8.11 -0.01
N TRP A 48 -9.07 6.92 -0.52
CA TRP A 48 -8.94 6.70 -1.95
C TRP A 48 -10.28 6.88 -2.68
N LYS A 49 -11.38 6.30 -2.17
CA LYS A 49 -12.69 6.34 -2.84
C LYS A 49 -13.24 7.76 -3.02
N VAL A 50 -12.88 8.72 -2.17
CA VAL A 50 -13.28 10.14 -2.32
C VAL A 50 -12.80 10.73 -3.65
N PHE A 51 -11.70 10.22 -4.22
CA PHE A 51 -11.15 10.72 -5.48
C PHE A 51 -11.69 10.01 -6.72
N PHE A 52 -12.51 8.98 -6.57
CA PHE A 52 -12.95 8.13 -7.66
C PHE A 52 -14.44 7.87 -7.61
N ARG A 53 -15.09 8.01 -8.76
CA ARG A 53 -16.44 7.50 -8.98
C ARG A 53 -16.36 6.31 -9.93
N TRP A 54 -17.17 5.30 -9.67
CA TRP A 54 -17.38 4.16 -10.55
C TRP A 54 -18.84 4.08 -10.94
N ASP A 55 -19.15 3.17 -11.87
CA ASP A 55 -20.51 2.94 -12.34
C ASP A 55 -21.34 2.30 -11.21
N ASP A 56 -22.55 2.79 -10.96
CA ASP A 56 -23.43 2.29 -9.90
C ASP A 56 -23.83 0.82 -10.13
N ALA A 57 -23.72 0.32 -11.36
CA ALA A 57 -23.90 -1.09 -11.68
C ALA A 57 -22.75 -1.99 -11.18
N ILE A 58 -21.63 -1.41 -10.71
CA ILE A 58 -20.48 -2.16 -10.17
C ILE A 58 -20.56 -2.17 -8.64
N PRO A 59 -20.77 -3.34 -8.03
CA PRO A 59 -20.77 -3.51 -6.58
C PRO A 59 -19.49 -2.98 -5.92
N GLU A 60 -19.63 -2.28 -4.78
CA GLU A 60 -18.49 -1.68 -4.07
C GLU A 60 -17.47 -2.73 -3.59
N ASP A 61 -17.92 -3.92 -3.21
CA ASP A 61 -17.08 -5.04 -2.79
C ASP A 61 -16.13 -5.50 -3.92
N LEU A 62 -16.60 -5.51 -5.17
CA LEU A 62 -15.73 -5.80 -6.32
C LEU A 62 -14.67 -4.71 -6.52
N VAL A 63 -15.07 -3.44 -6.37
CA VAL A 63 -14.10 -2.33 -6.45
C VAL A 63 -13.09 -2.42 -5.32
N ARG A 64 -13.54 -2.75 -4.11
CA ARG A 64 -12.68 -2.93 -2.95
C ARG A 64 -11.68 -4.07 -3.15
N ALA A 65 -12.14 -5.21 -3.65
CA ALA A 65 -11.27 -6.35 -3.94
C ALA A 65 -10.19 -6.00 -4.99
N ALA A 66 -10.58 -5.30 -6.07
CA ALA A 66 -9.63 -4.82 -7.06
C ALA A 66 -8.64 -3.79 -6.47
N TYR A 67 -9.14 -2.91 -5.59
CA TYR A 67 -8.32 -1.93 -4.89
C TYR A 67 -7.30 -2.59 -3.98
N ASP A 68 -7.69 -3.58 -3.17
CA ASP A 68 -6.81 -4.22 -2.20
C ASP A 68 -5.64 -4.95 -2.89
N ARG A 69 -5.88 -5.57 -4.05
CA ARG A 69 -4.83 -6.16 -4.90
C ARG A 69 -3.83 -5.10 -5.36
N LEU A 70 -4.33 -4.01 -5.95
CA LEU A 70 -3.48 -2.92 -6.45
C LEU A 70 -2.74 -2.20 -5.30
N ALA A 71 -3.41 -2.01 -4.17
CA ALA A 71 -2.87 -1.42 -2.96
C ALA A 71 -1.70 -2.25 -2.42
N GLY A 72 -1.86 -3.57 -2.33
CA GLY A 72 -0.79 -4.46 -1.92
C GLY A 72 0.46 -4.33 -2.80
N THR A 73 0.30 -4.36 -4.13
CA THR A 73 1.40 -4.19 -5.09
C THR A 73 2.08 -2.82 -4.92
N ARG A 74 1.30 -1.74 -4.85
CA ARG A 74 1.83 -0.37 -4.78
C ARG A 74 2.48 -0.06 -3.44
N TYR A 75 1.91 -0.55 -2.35
CA TYR A 75 2.48 -0.39 -1.01
C TYR A 75 3.80 -1.14 -0.90
N THR A 76 3.85 -2.38 -1.40
CA THR A 76 5.08 -3.18 -1.45
C THR A 76 6.17 -2.47 -2.25
N ALA A 77 5.84 -1.95 -3.43
CA ALA A 77 6.79 -1.18 -4.24
C ALA A 77 7.28 0.09 -3.55
N LEU A 78 6.42 0.78 -2.79
CA LEU A 78 6.81 1.94 -1.98
C LEU A 78 7.79 1.52 -0.87
N MET A 79 7.45 0.49 -0.08
CA MET A 79 8.30 0.01 1.02
C MET A 79 9.65 -0.48 0.53
N HIS A 80 9.69 -1.20 -0.61
CA HIS A 80 10.94 -1.65 -1.21
C HIS A 80 11.85 -0.47 -1.58
N LYS A 81 11.30 0.62 -2.13
CA LYS A 81 12.08 1.84 -2.42
C LYS A 81 12.64 2.47 -1.15
N LEU A 82 11.83 2.58 -0.10
CA LEU A 82 12.27 3.12 1.19
C LEU A 82 13.39 2.25 1.80
N LYS A 83 13.17 0.94 1.88
CA LYS A 83 14.16 -0.03 2.36
C LYS A 83 15.47 0.04 1.58
N LYS A 84 15.41 0.14 0.25
CA LYS A 84 16.61 0.26 -0.60
C LYS A 84 17.33 1.59 -0.40
N SER A 85 16.60 2.69 -0.24
CA SER A 85 17.21 4.01 -0.06
C SER A 85 17.89 4.17 1.30
N ARG A 86 17.40 3.50 2.35
CA ARG A 86 17.82 3.68 3.76
C ARG A 86 17.79 5.13 4.26
N VAL A 87 17.13 6.03 3.53
CA VAL A 87 16.93 7.43 3.90
C VAL A 87 15.52 7.60 4.42
N GLN A 88 15.38 8.20 5.60
CA GLN A 88 14.07 8.53 6.16
C GLN A 88 13.38 9.57 5.29
N PRO A 89 12.18 9.28 4.76
CA PRO A 89 11.43 10.27 4.02
C PRO A 89 10.70 11.23 4.98
N VAL A 90 10.51 12.48 4.57
CA VAL A 90 9.81 13.55 5.33
C VAL A 90 8.39 13.16 5.78
N PHE A 91 7.74 12.24 5.08
CA PHE A 91 6.38 11.79 5.39
C PHE A 91 6.31 10.60 6.37
N VAL A 92 7.44 10.12 6.89
CA VAL A 92 7.49 9.05 7.90
C VAL A 92 8.09 9.63 9.18
N THR A 93 7.39 9.45 10.30
CA THR A 93 7.84 9.89 11.62
C THR A 93 9.08 9.10 12.07
N ASP A 94 9.90 9.69 12.94
CA ASP A 94 11.11 9.03 13.46
C ASP A 94 10.79 7.70 14.13
N GLU A 95 9.68 7.64 14.88
CA GLU A 95 9.21 6.42 15.52
C GLU A 95 8.91 5.33 14.48
N ALA A 96 8.11 5.66 13.46
CA ALA A 96 7.77 4.70 12.42
C ALA A 96 9.01 4.26 11.66
N TRP A 97 9.92 5.18 11.35
CA TRP A 97 11.16 4.86 10.66
C TRP A 97 12.04 3.90 11.46
N ARG A 98 12.24 4.14 12.76
CA ARG A 98 12.98 3.21 13.64
C ARG A 98 12.36 1.82 13.66
N ARG A 99 11.03 1.72 13.80
CA ARG A 99 10.33 0.43 13.77
C ARG A 99 10.47 -0.28 12.42
N TYR A 100 10.50 0.46 11.31
CA TYR A 100 10.69 -0.12 9.98
C TYR A 100 12.09 -0.72 9.83
N LEU A 101 13.13 0.01 10.26
CA LEU A 101 14.51 -0.49 10.20
C LEU A 101 14.66 -1.77 11.02
N GLN A 102 14.19 -1.76 12.28
CA GLN A 102 14.19 -2.93 13.16
C GLN A 102 13.46 -4.13 12.53
N SER A 103 12.26 -3.88 11.99
CA SER A 103 11.44 -4.93 11.37
C SER A 103 12.04 -5.47 10.07
N TRP A 104 12.72 -4.64 9.28
CA TRP A 104 13.35 -5.06 8.03
C TRP A 104 14.67 -5.79 8.22
N GLU A 105 15.31 -5.61 9.37
CA GLU A 105 16.55 -6.26 9.78
C GLU A 105 16.31 -7.57 10.53
N SER A 106 15.11 -7.79 11.08
CA SER A 106 14.76 -9.04 11.74
C SER A 106 14.92 -10.25 10.83
N GLU A 107 15.42 -11.34 11.40
CA GLU A 107 15.67 -12.58 10.67
C GLU A 107 14.39 -13.14 10.04
N ASP A 108 13.27 -13.04 10.74
CA ASP A 108 11.94 -13.44 10.25
C ASP A 108 11.55 -12.72 8.97
N PHE A 109 11.77 -11.40 8.92
CA PHE A 109 11.43 -10.62 7.74
C PHE A 109 12.37 -10.94 6.58
N GLN A 110 13.67 -11.10 6.86
CA GLN A 110 14.63 -11.49 5.83
C GLN A 110 14.39 -12.91 5.31
N ALA A 111 14.01 -13.86 6.16
CA ALA A 111 13.69 -15.24 5.77
C ALA A 111 12.48 -15.27 4.82
N ARG A 112 11.40 -14.56 5.19
CA ARG A 112 10.21 -14.41 4.34
C ARG A 112 10.53 -13.72 3.00
N SER A 113 11.41 -12.72 3.03
CA SER A 113 11.85 -12.03 1.82
C SER A 113 12.72 -12.92 0.92
N ARG A 114 13.53 -13.82 1.48
CA ARG A 114 14.38 -14.76 0.72
C ARG A 114 13.56 -15.87 0.08
N GLN A 115 12.53 -16.37 0.77
CA GLN A 115 11.60 -17.37 0.22
C GLN A 115 10.81 -16.82 -0.97
N ALA A 116 10.32 -15.57 -0.88
CA ALA A 116 9.57 -14.94 -1.95
C ALA A 116 10.37 -14.61 -3.23
N THR A 117 11.71 -14.71 -3.18
CA THR A 117 12.60 -14.50 -4.35
C THR A 117 12.99 -15.83 -5.01
N ARG A 118 12.68 -16.98 -4.39
CA ARG A 118 13.04 -18.32 -4.87
C ARG A 118 11.89 -19.05 -5.59
N GLU A 119 10.72 -18.43 -5.68
CA GLU A 119 9.55 -18.87 -6.46
C GLU A 119 9.43 -18.02 -7.73
#